data_AF-A0A6J4V899-F1
#
_entry.id   AF-A0A6J4V899-F1
#
_cell.length_a   1.000
_cell.length_b   1.000
_cell.length_c   1.000
_cell.angle_alpha   90.00
_cell.angle_beta   90.00
_cell.angle_gamma   90.00
#
_symmetry.space_group_name_H-M   'P 1'
#
loop_
_entity.id
_entity.type
_entity.pdbx_description
1 polymer ?
#
loop_
_entity_poly.entity_id
_entity_poly.type
_entity_poly.pdbx_seq_one_letter_code
_entity_poly.pdbx_strand_id
1 'polypeptide(L)'
;MVSPAGTPPHTEKGLRGGALRFPTLAAAARRAEPVTLAMPLAQGVLHDPGDFRLLDGGTPLPVQARATSHWPDGSVRWLFARAQVDLPAGAAKDVAWTVAGTAQDLQAHEAPAALATPG
;
A
#
# COMPACT_ATOMS: atom_id res chain seq x y z
N MET A 1 20.18 -16.82 -29.11
CA MET A 1 20.65 -15.49 -28.70
C MET A 1 19.46 -14.76 -28.11
N VAL A 2 19.31 -14.79 -26.79
CA VAL A 2 18.17 -14.18 -26.09
C VAL A 2 18.52 -12.70 -25.90
N SER A 3 17.69 -11.79 -26.41
CA SER A 3 17.87 -10.35 -26.24
C SER A 3 17.99 -10.00 -24.75
N PRO A 4 18.92 -9.13 -24.33
CA PRO A 4 18.86 -8.59 -22.98
C PRO A 4 17.63 -7.69 -22.92
N ALA A 5 16.69 -8.01 -22.02
CA ALA A 5 15.60 -7.12 -21.68
C ALA A 5 16.20 -5.78 -21.26
N GLY A 6 15.95 -4.74 -22.06
CA GLY A 6 16.48 -3.40 -21.82
C GLY A 6 16.07 -2.93 -20.42
N THR A 7 17.07 -2.70 -19.58
CA THR A 7 16.94 -1.93 -18.33
C THR A 7 16.48 -0.51 -18.69
N PRO A 8 15.31 -0.03 -18.24
CA PRO A 8 15.06 1.41 -18.29
C PRO A 8 16.06 2.12 -17.35
N PRO A 9 16.61 3.27 -17.75
CA PRO A 9 17.66 3.95 -17.00
C PRO A 9 17.18 4.34 -15.58
N HIS A 10 18.02 4.03 -14.59
CA HIS A 10 17.87 4.39 -13.18
C HIS A 10 17.98 5.90 -12.98
N THR A 11 16.92 6.70 -13.17
CA THR A 11 16.79 8.02 -12.50
C THR A 11 15.34 8.50 -12.46
N GLU A 12 14.39 7.66 -12.05
CA GLU A 12 13.15 8.18 -11.49
C GLU A 12 13.19 7.93 -9.99
N LYS A 13 13.24 9.02 -9.21
CA LYS A 13 13.14 8.96 -7.75
C LYS A 13 11.83 8.23 -7.44
N GLY A 14 11.95 6.95 -7.06
CA GLY A 14 10.81 6.08 -6.86
C GLY A 14 9.83 6.72 -5.87
N LEU A 15 8.59 6.89 -6.32
CA LEU A 15 7.55 7.51 -5.52
C LEU A 15 7.37 6.71 -4.23
N ARG A 16 7.48 7.39 -3.07
CA ARG A 16 7.31 6.77 -1.74
C ARG A 16 5.90 6.97 -1.16
N GLY A 17 5.00 7.57 -1.95
CA GLY A 17 3.62 7.77 -1.58
C GLY A 17 2.84 8.51 -2.66
N GLY A 18 1.53 8.34 -2.69
CA GLY A 18 0.67 8.93 -3.70
C GLY A 18 -0.79 8.67 -3.40
N ALA A 19 -1.64 8.69 -4.42
CA ALA A 19 -3.06 8.38 -4.30
C ALA A 19 -3.44 7.20 -5.19
N LEU A 20 -4.30 6.33 -4.66
CA LEU A 20 -5.04 5.31 -5.39
C LEU A 20 -6.44 5.85 -5.67
N ARG A 21 -6.72 6.03 -6.96
CA ARG A 21 -8.03 6.49 -7.43
C ARG A 21 -8.96 5.30 -7.61
N PHE A 22 -10.01 5.25 -6.80
CA PHE A 22 -11.18 4.43 -7.06
C PHE A 22 -12.15 5.28 -7.90
N PRO A 23 -12.45 4.90 -9.16
CA PRO A 23 -13.45 5.61 -9.96
C PRO A 23 -14.84 5.47 -9.33
N THR A 24 -15.87 6.02 -9.95
CA THR A 24 -17.24 5.76 -9.51
C THR A 24 -17.58 4.28 -9.69
N LEU A 25 -17.48 3.49 -8.63
CA LEU A 25 -17.59 2.02 -8.66
C LEU A 25 -19.00 1.51 -8.35
N ALA A 26 -19.86 2.29 -7.69
CA ALA A 26 -21.19 1.86 -7.28
C ALA A 26 -22.20 3.01 -7.20
N ALA A 27 -23.47 2.71 -7.50
CA ALA A 27 -24.58 3.64 -7.36
C ALA A 27 -25.01 3.87 -5.90
N ALA A 28 -24.70 2.91 -5.01
CA ALA A 28 -24.93 3.00 -3.57
C ALA A 28 -23.61 2.91 -2.81
N ALA A 29 -23.57 3.53 -1.63
CA ALA A 29 -22.38 3.52 -0.79
C ALA A 29 -22.07 2.10 -0.29
N ARG A 30 -20.79 1.74 -0.24
CA ARG A 30 -20.31 0.45 0.28
C ARG A 30 -19.40 0.70 1.46
N ARG A 31 -19.68 0.05 2.59
CA ARG A 31 -18.82 0.12 3.77
C ARG A 31 -17.90 -1.09 3.82
N ALA A 32 -16.65 -0.88 4.22
CA ALA A 32 -15.64 -1.92 4.34
C ALA A 32 -15.51 -2.80 3.09
N GLU A 33 -15.63 -2.20 1.90
CA GLU A 33 -15.52 -2.90 0.62
C GLU A 33 -14.14 -3.55 0.52
N PRO A 34 -14.04 -4.88 0.33
CA PRO A 34 -12.76 -5.53 0.17
C PRO A 34 -12.14 -5.12 -1.17
N VAL A 35 -10.97 -4.51 -1.09
CA VAL A 35 -10.19 -4.09 -2.26
C VAL A 35 -8.88 -4.86 -2.33
N THR A 36 -8.45 -5.13 -3.56
CA THR A 36 -7.18 -5.79 -3.86
C THR A 36 -6.45 -4.97 -4.91
N LEU A 37 -5.15 -4.74 -4.70
CA LEU A 37 -4.31 -4.01 -5.64
C LEU A 37 -2.98 -4.72 -5.87
N ALA A 38 -2.46 -4.53 -7.08
CA ALA A 38 -1.09 -4.86 -7.43
C ALA A 38 -0.39 -3.58 -7.90
N MET A 39 0.76 -3.26 -7.32
CA MET A 39 1.49 -2.02 -7.59
C MET A 39 2.95 -2.34 -7.93
N PRO A 40 3.47 -1.87 -9.08
CA PRO A 40 4.90 -1.90 -9.33
C PRO A 40 5.60 -0.86 -8.44
N LEU A 41 6.71 -1.25 -7.83
CA LEU A 41 7.56 -0.35 -7.07
C LEU A 41 8.95 -0.27 -7.70
N ALA A 42 9.50 0.94 -7.73
CA ALA A 42 10.86 1.15 -8.19
C ALA A 42 11.85 0.48 -7.22
N GLN A 43 13.00 0.08 -7.76
CA GLN A 43 14.06 -0.55 -6.97
C GLN A 43 14.50 0.35 -5.79
N GLY A 44 14.71 -0.26 -4.62
CA GLY A 44 15.12 0.40 -3.38
C GLY A 44 14.01 1.15 -2.62
N VAL A 45 12.77 1.17 -3.12
CA VAL A 45 11.66 1.92 -2.50
C VAL A 45 11.14 1.24 -1.23
N LEU A 46 10.84 -0.07 -1.31
CA LEU A 46 10.23 -0.85 -0.24
C LEU A 46 10.97 -2.17 -0.10
N HIS A 47 11.38 -2.55 1.11
CA HIS A 47 12.02 -3.85 1.37
C HIS A 47 11.07 -4.79 2.10
N ASP A 48 10.44 -4.32 3.18
CA ASP A 48 9.41 -5.07 3.89
C ASP A 48 8.01 -4.65 3.41
N PRO A 49 7.20 -5.55 2.82
CA PRO A 49 5.79 -5.28 2.52
C PRO A 49 4.99 -4.76 3.72
N GLY A 50 5.40 -5.11 4.94
CA GLY A 50 4.85 -4.64 6.20
C GLY A 50 5.03 -3.15 6.47
N ASP A 51 5.79 -2.42 5.65
CA ASP A 51 5.94 -0.95 5.72
C ASP A 51 4.98 -0.19 4.78
N PHE A 52 4.21 -0.90 3.95
CA PHE A 52 3.20 -0.28 3.08
C PHE A 52 1.98 0.15 3.89
N ARG A 53 1.48 1.37 3.65
CA ARG A 53 0.34 1.96 4.36
C ARG A 53 -0.67 2.51 3.37
N LEU A 54 -1.95 2.40 3.72
CA LEU A 54 -3.05 3.12 3.08
C LEU A 54 -3.68 4.08 4.10
N LEU A 55 -4.07 5.25 3.64
CA LEU A 55 -4.73 6.28 4.45
C LEU A 55 -6.00 6.78 3.75
N ASP A 56 -7.11 6.72 4.47
CA ASP A 56 -8.42 7.20 4.05
C ASP A 56 -8.74 8.52 4.76
N GLY A 57 -8.64 9.64 4.04
CA GLY A 57 -8.76 10.97 4.64
C GLY A 57 -7.74 11.23 5.76
N GLY A 58 -6.56 10.60 5.68
CA GLY A 58 -5.52 10.65 6.72
C GLY A 58 -5.66 9.58 7.81
N THR A 59 -6.74 8.79 7.83
CA THR A 59 -6.92 7.69 8.78
C THR A 59 -6.26 6.41 8.25
N PRO A 60 -5.33 5.77 8.98
CA PRO A 60 -4.71 4.52 8.54
C PRO A 60 -5.73 3.40 8.37
N LEU A 61 -5.64 2.67 7.26
CA LEU A 61 -6.43 1.46 7.03
C LEU A 61 -5.63 0.21 7.39
N PRO A 62 -6.27 -0.84 7.93
CA PRO A 62 -5.65 -2.16 8.02
C PRO A 62 -5.32 -2.69 6.62
N VAL A 63 -4.07 -3.11 6.42
CA VAL A 63 -3.59 -3.64 5.15
C VAL A 63 -2.89 -4.97 5.35
N GLN A 64 -3.22 -5.96 4.53
CA GLN A 64 -2.43 -7.17 4.37
C GLN A 64 -1.66 -7.07 3.05
N ALA A 65 -0.33 -6.93 3.14
CA ALA A 65 0.56 -6.78 1.99
C ALA A 65 1.55 -7.94 1.88
N ARG A 66 1.96 -8.27 0.65
CA ARG A 66 3.06 -9.19 0.35
C ARG A 66 3.76 -8.82 -0.95
N ALA A 67 5.04 -9.13 -1.04
CA ALA A 67 5.76 -9.10 -2.31
C ALA A 67 5.38 -10.30 -3.18
N THR A 68 5.21 -10.09 -4.48
CA THR A 68 5.06 -11.17 -5.48
C THR A 68 6.30 -11.33 -6.34
N SER A 69 7.19 -10.33 -6.37
CA SER A 69 8.58 -10.47 -6.80
C SER A 69 9.48 -9.38 -6.25
N HIS A 70 10.80 -9.56 -6.41
CA HIS A 70 11.83 -8.66 -5.89
C HIS A 70 12.78 -8.21 -7.01
N TRP A 71 13.43 -7.07 -6.79
CA TRP A 71 14.60 -6.62 -7.54
C TRP A 71 15.87 -7.33 -7.04
N PRO A 72 17.01 -7.23 -7.76
CA PRO A 72 18.26 -7.86 -7.33
C PRO A 72 18.80 -7.40 -5.97
N ASP A 73 18.43 -6.20 -5.50
CA ASP A 73 18.80 -5.69 -4.16
C ASP A 73 17.87 -6.20 -3.04
N GLY A 74 16.89 -7.04 -3.37
CA GLY A 74 15.89 -7.55 -2.42
C GLY A 74 14.68 -6.64 -2.21
N SER A 75 14.66 -5.42 -2.76
CA SER A 75 13.49 -4.56 -2.68
C SER A 75 12.31 -5.14 -3.46
N VAL A 76 11.10 -4.84 -3.00
CA VAL A 76 9.85 -5.28 -3.62
C VAL A 76 9.74 -4.66 -5.01
N ARG A 77 9.58 -5.52 -6.02
CA ARG A 77 9.31 -5.09 -7.41
C ARG A 77 7.82 -5.05 -7.71
N TRP A 78 7.10 -6.04 -7.22
CA TRP A 78 5.64 -6.13 -7.34
C TRP A 78 5.02 -6.36 -5.97
N LEU A 79 4.24 -5.38 -5.51
CA LEU A 79 3.48 -5.45 -4.27
C LEU A 79 2.07 -5.95 -4.57
N PHE A 80 1.56 -6.83 -3.73
CA PHE A 80 0.15 -7.20 -3.68
C PHE A 80 -0.42 -6.85 -2.30
N ALA A 81 -1.49 -6.06 -2.27
CA ALA A 81 -2.10 -5.62 -1.02
C ALA A 81 -3.63 -5.80 -1.03
N ARG A 82 -4.17 -6.06 0.15
CA ARG A 82 -5.61 -6.17 0.43
C ARG A 82 -5.97 -5.27 1.59
N ALA A 83 -7.10 -4.58 1.47
CA ALA A 83 -7.63 -3.70 2.50
C ALA A 83 -9.16 -3.64 2.41
N GLN A 84 -9.79 -2.96 3.36
CA GLN A 84 -11.21 -2.61 3.29
C GLN A 84 -11.35 -1.09 3.23
N VAL A 85 -12.15 -0.60 2.29
CA VAL A 85 -12.32 0.85 2.05
C VAL A 85 -13.80 1.19 2.02
N ASP A 86 -14.17 2.32 2.63
CA ASP A 86 -15.52 2.87 2.49
C ASP A 86 -15.64 3.62 1.16
N LEU A 87 -16.50 3.17 0.26
CA LEU A 87 -16.69 3.77 -1.07
C LEU A 87 -18.01 4.57 -1.11
N PRO A 88 -17.97 5.85 -1.54
CA PRO A 88 -19.18 6.67 -1.63
C PRO A 88 -20.08 6.22 -2.78
N ALA A 89 -21.38 6.52 -2.65
CA ALA A 89 -22.34 6.38 -3.73
C ALA A 89 -22.06 7.40 -4.84
N GLY A 90 -21.99 6.96 -6.10
CA GLY A 90 -22.00 7.85 -7.25
C GLY A 90 -20.79 8.79 -7.40
N ALA A 91 -19.72 8.59 -6.63
CA ALA A 91 -18.53 9.42 -6.65
C ALA A 91 -17.25 8.58 -6.68
N ALA A 92 -16.19 9.17 -7.25
CA ALA A 92 -14.84 8.64 -7.13
C ALA A 92 -14.27 8.94 -5.74
N LYS A 93 -13.28 8.13 -5.32
CA LYS A 93 -12.57 8.30 -4.06
C LYS A 93 -11.07 8.14 -4.26
N ASP A 94 -10.30 9.00 -3.62
CA ASP A 94 -8.85 8.85 -3.53
C ASP A 94 -8.48 8.33 -2.14
N VAL A 95 -7.65 7.29 -2.11
CA VAL A 95 -7.03 6.74 -0.89
C VAL A 95 -5.53 6.96 -1.00
N ALA A 96 -4.95 7.65 -0.04
CA ALA A 96 -3.51 7.89 -0.03
C ALA A 96 -2.76 6.59 0.29
N TRP A 97 -1.54 6.47 -0.23
CA TRP A 97 -0.62 5.40 0.10
C TRP A 97 0.76 5.96 0.42
N THR A 98 1.50 5.25 1.26
CA THR A 98 2.91 5.55 1.53
C THR A 98 3.67 4.27 1.85
N VAL A 99 4.99 4.32 1.68
CA VAL A 99 5.91 3.35 2.25
C VAL A 99 6.66 4.05 3.38
N ALA A 100 6.56 3.50 4.61
CA ALA A 100 7.28 4.07 5.74
C ALA A 100 8.78 4.05 5.44
N GLY A 101 9.46 5.18 5.69
CA GLY A 101 10.90 5.30 5.57
C GLY A 101 11.51 5.41 6.96
N THR A 102 12.24 4.39 7.41
CA THR A 102 13.08 4.35 8.63
C THR A 102 12.40 4.79 9.93
N ALA A 103 12.19 3.83 10.85
CA ALA A 103 12.08 3.90 12.32
C ALA A 103 11.23 5.00 13.01
N GLN A 104 11.28 6.26 12.61
CA GLN A 104 10.60 7.38 13.26
C GLN A 104 9.08 7.38 13.04
N ASP A 105 8.57 6.73 11.99
CA ASP A 105 7.13 6.58 11.75
C ASP A 105 6.50 5.41 12.54
N LEU A 106 7.32 4.53 13.15
CA LEU A 106 6.85 3.37 13.93
C LEU A 106 6.35 3.75 15.32
N GLN A 107 6.87 4.84 15.92
CA GLN A 107 6.48 5.26 17.27
C GLN A 107 5.00 5.69 17.39
N ALA A 108 4.30 5.95 16.28
CA ALA A 108 2.88 6.31 16.31
C ALA A 108 1.93 5.09 16.42
N HIS A 109 2.43 3.85 16.31
CA HIS A 109 1.60 2.64 16.26
C HIS A 109 1.74 1.70 17.46
N GLU A 110 2.57 2.01 18.47
CA GLU A 110 2.71 1.12 19.63
C GLU A 110 1.91 1.60 20.85
N ALA A 111 0.70 1.07 20.99
CA ALA A 111 0.10 0.75 22.28
C ALA A 111 -0.72 -0.54 22.11
N PRO A 112 -0.39 -1.66 22.78
CA PRO A 112 -1.21 -2.85 22.74
C PRO A 112 -2.49 -2.59 23.54
N ALA A 113 -3.65 -2.72 22.91
CA ALA A 113 -4.90 -2.92 23.63
C ALA A 113 -4.82 -4.30 24.30
N ALA A 114 -4.33 -4.31 25.54
CA ALA A 114 -4.37 -5.48 26.40
C ALA A 114 -5.83 -5.95 26.52
N LEU A 115 -6.05 -7.21 26.15
CA LEU A 115 -7.27 -7.96 26.38
C LEU A 115 -7.56 -8.00 27.89
N ALA A 116 -8.46 -7.15 28.37
CA ALA A 116 -9.08 -7.30 29.67
C ALA A 116 -10.21 -8.34 29.56
N THR A 117 -9.98 -9.54 30.07
CA THR A 117 -11.03 -10.53 30.30
C THR A 117 -11.68 -10.23 31.66
N PRO A 118 -13.01 -10.09 31.78
CA PRO A 118 -13.64 -10.00 33.10
C PRO A 118 -13.74 -11.40 33.72
N GLY A 119 -13.40 -11.48 35.00
CA GLY A 119 -13.68 -12.63 35.88
C GLY A 119 -15.06 -12.57 36.50
#